data_AF-A0A1X6MWU6-F1
#
_entry.id   AF-A0A1X6MWU6-F1
#
_cell.length_a   1.000
_cell.length_b   1.000
_cell.length_c   1.000
_cell.angle_alpha   90.00
_cell.angle_beta   90.00
_cell.angle_gamma   90.00
#
_symmetry.space_group_name_H-M   'P 1'
#
loop_
_entity.id
_entity.type
_entity.pdbx_description
1 polymer ?
#
loop_
_entity_poly.entity_id
_entity_poly.type
_entity_poly.pdbx_seq_one_letter_code
_entity_poly.pdbx_strand_id
1 'polypeptide(L)' 'RLVLPKDDFGLSNMMAIIELKASQQQKAAPPPQDPVDELLFGKQIDLNSLHPQVRDIYASTFKQLNEMDEVCQSQ' A
#
# COMPACT_ATOMS: atom_id res chain seq x y z
N ARG A 1 29.61 14.38 13.48
CA ARG A 1 29.67 13.42 14.61
C ARG A 1 28.39 13.63 15.41
N LEU A 2 27.47 12.67 15.42
CA LEU A 2 26.23 12.78 16.20
C LEU A 2 26.60 12.60 17.67
N VAL A 3 26.37 13.63 18.49
CA VAL A 3 26.66 13.59 19.93
C VAL A 3 25.30 13.62 20.63
N LEU A 4 24.85 12.46 21.13
CA LEU A 4 23.71 12.41 22.05
C LEU A 4 24.20 12.81 23.44
N PRO A 5 23.66 13.88 24.04
CA PRO A 5 23.91 14.20 25.45
C PRO A 5 23.33 13.08 26.34
N LYS A 6 23.85 12.92 27.56
CA LYS A 6 23.48 11.84 28.50
C LYS A 6 22.01 11.84 28.94
N ASP A 7 21.29 12.93 28.68
CA ASP A 7 19.88 13.07 28.99
C ASP A 7 19.10 12.86 27.70
N ASP A 8 18.19 11.90 27.67
CA ASP A 8 17.55 11.44 26.44
C ASP A 8 16.56 12.47 25.87
N PHE A 9 16.38 13.67 26.46
CA PHE A 9 15.45 14.74 26.02
C PHE A 9 14.03 14.23 25.68
N GLY A 10 13.58 13.15 26.31
CA GLY A 10 12.31 12.51 25.99
C GLY A 10 12.27 11.78 24.64
N LEU A 11 13.42 11.53 23.99
CA LEU A 11 13.55 10.69 22.80
C LEU A 11 12.99 9.30 23.03
N SER A 12 13.25 8.70 24.20
CA SER A 12 12.69 7.40 24.57
C SER A 12 11.15 7.41 24.58
N ASN A 13 10.54 8.49 25.06
CA ASN A 13 9.08 8.68 25.00
C ASN A 13 8.60 8.92 23.56
N MET A 14 9.33 9.71 22.78
CA MET A 14 9.02 9.94 21.37
C MET A 14 9.07 8.65 20.54
N MET A 15 10.10 7.82 20.74
CA MET A 15 10.26 6.52 20.09
C MET A 15 9.12 5.58 20.48
N ALA A 16 8.75 5.51 21.76
CA ALA A 16 7.60 4.71 22.21
C ALA A 16 6.28 5.15 21.53
N ILE A 17 6.07 6.45 21.34
CA ILE A 17 4.90 6.97 20.62
C ILE A 17 4.94 6.60 19.13
N ILE A 18 6.11 6.66 18.49
CA ILE A 18 6.30 6.29 17.09
C ILE A 18 5.99 4.80 16.90
N GLU A 19 6.53 3.93 17.75
CA GLU A 19 6.30 2.48 17.71
C GLU A 19 4.83 2.13 17.93
N LEU A 20 4.18 2.79 18.91
CA LEU A 20 2.75 2.61 19.18
C LEU A 20 1.90 3.01 17.97
N LYS A 21 2.19 4.15 17.34
CA LYS A 21 1.46 4.60 16.16
C LYS A 21 1.72 3.73 14.93
N ALA A 22 2.97 3.31 14.72
CA ALA A 22 3.36 2.46 13.61
C ALA A 22 2.71 1.07 13.70
N SER A 23 2.63 0.49 14.91
CA SER A 23 1.94 -0.80 15.12
C SER A 23 0.42 -0.70 14.88
N GLN A 24 -0.21 0.43 15.23
CA GLN A 24 -1.63 0.68 14.94
C GLN A 24 -1.92 0.96 13.46
N GLN A 25 -0.95 1.49 12.72
CA GLN A 25 -1.07 1.84 11.30
C GLN A 25 -0.65 0.71 10.35
N GLN A 26 -0.32 -0.48 10.86
CA GLN A 26 -0.06 -1.63 9.98
C GLN A 26 -1.31 -1.90 9.15
N LYS A 27 -1.26 -1.51 7.87
CA LYS A 27 -2.25 -1.92 6.88
C LYS A 27 -2.36 -3.44 6.95
N ALA A 28 -3.59 -3.93 7.10
CA ALA A 28 -3.87 -5.36 7.09
C ALA A 28 -3.14 -6.01 5.90
N ALA A 29 -2.50 -7.15 6.17
CA ALA A 29 -1.89 -7.92 5.10
C ALA A 29 -2.98 -8.21 4.05
N PRO A 30 -2.71 -7.94 2.77
CA PRO A 30 -3.67 -8.22 1.71
C PRO A 30 -3.99 -9.72 1.68
N PRO A 31 -5.18 -10.10 1.20
CA PRO A 31 -5.60 -11.49 1.17
C PRO A 31 -4.57 -12.35 0.41
N PRO A 32 -4.35 -13.60 0.83
CA PRO A 32 -3.45 -14.51 0.14
C PRO A 32 -3.92 -14.70 -1.31
N GLN A 33 -3.01 -14.49 -2.26
CA GLN A 33 -3.24 -14.67 -3.69
C GLN A 33 -2.71 -16.04 -4.15
N ASP A 34 -3.25 -16.52 -5.28
CA ASP A 34 -2.71 -17.71 -5.92
C ASP A 34 -1.26 -17.42 -6.38
N PRO A 35 -0.29 -18.31 -6.11
CA PRO A 35 1.11 -18.09 -6.47
C PRO A 35 1.35 -17.93 -7.98
N VAL A 36 0.49 -18.51 -8.83
CA VAL A 36 0.57 -18.34 -10.28
C VAL A 36 0.10 -16.94 -10.67
N ASP A 37 -1.00 -16.47 -10.09
CA ASP A 37 -1.53 -15.13 -10.36
C ASP A 37 -0.55 -14.05 -9.89
N GLU A 38 0.10 -14.24 -8.73
CA GLU A 38 1.15 -13.34 -8.26
C GLU A 38 2.35 -13.31 -9.21
N LEU A 39 2.72 -14.45 -9.81
CA LEU A 39 3.83 -14.51 -10.76
C LEU A 39 3.50 -13.85 -12.10
N LEU A 40 2.27 -14.03 -12.60
CA LEU A 40 1.86 -13.55 -13.93
C LEU A 40 1.44 -12.09 -13.93
N PHE A 41 0.72 -11.65 -12.89
CA PHE A 41 0.08 -10.33 -12.83
C PHE A 41 0.63 -9.47 -11.69
N GLY A 42 1.37 -10.06 -10.76
CA GLY A 42 1.81 -9.38 -9.55
C GLY A 42 0.70 -9.25 -8.53
N LYS A 43 0.97 -8.41 -7.53
CA LYS A 43 0.06 -8.21 -6.41
C LYS A 43 -1.17 -7.42 -6.86
N GLN A 44 -2.36 -8.02 -6.80
CA GLN A 44 -3.57 -7.26 -7.15
C GLN A 44 -3.80 -6.12 -6.14
N ILE A 45 -4.12 -4.95 -6.68
CA ILE A 45 -4.29 -3.72 -5.93
C ILE A 45 -5.77 -3.35 -5.96
N ASP A 46 -6.38 -3.17 -4.78
CA ASP A 46 -7.73 -2.60 -4.70
C ASP A 46 -7.68 -1.11 -5.06
N LEU A 47 -8.40 -0.72 -6.10
CA LEU A 47 -8.48 0.65 -6.60
C LEU A 47 -9.07 1.62 -5.56
N ASN A 48 -9.86 1.12 -4.60
CA ASN A 48 -10.41 1.94 -3.51
C ASN A 48 -9.39 2.23 -2.42
N SER A 49 -8.33 1.43 -2.33
CA SER A 49 -7.22 1.63 -1.39
C SER A 49 -6.18 2.65 -1.87
N LEU A 50 -6.29 3.08 -3.14
CA LEU A 50 -5.42 4.07 -3.75
C LEU A 50 -5.75 5.49 -3.29
N HIS A 51 -4.74 6.36 -3.30
CA HIS A 51 -4.94 7.78 -2.99
C HIS A 51 -5.88 8.43 -4.02
N PRO A 52 -6.83 9.30 -3.61
CA PRO A 52 -7.83 9.87 -4.51
C PRO A 52 -7.23 10.51 -5.77
N GLN A 53 -6.13 11.25 -5.63
CA GLN A 53 -5.46 11.88 -6.77
C GLN A 53 -4.90 10.88 -7.78
N VAL A 54 -4.37 9.74 -7.32
CA VAL A 54 -3.84 8.70 -8.22
C VAL A 54 -5.00 8.02 -8.94
N ARG A 55 -6.09 7.75 -8.22
CA ARG A 55 -7.30 7.17 -8.80
C ARG A 55 -7.87 8.07 -9.91
N ASP A 56 -7.91 9.39 -9.69
CA ASP A 56 -8.45 10.33 -10.66
C ASP A 56 -7.56 10.45 -11.91
N ILE A 57 -6.24 10.44 -11.76
CA ILE A 57 -5.27 10.49 -12.87
C ILE A 57 -5.41 9.25 -13.77
N TYR A 58 -5.56 8.07 -13.17
CA TYR A 58 -5.58 6.79 -13.89
C TYR A 58 -7.00 6.26 -14.18
N ALA A 59 -8.05 7.02 -13.85
CA ALA A 59 -9.45 6.58 -14.01
C ALA A 59 -9.77 6.15 -15.45
N SER A 60 -9.29 6.92 -16.45
CA SER A 60 -9.49 6.61 -17.87
C SER A 60 -8.78 5.32 -18.28
N THR A 61 -7.56 5.10 -17.81
CA THR A 61 -6.76 3.92 -18.12
C THR A 61 -7.33 2.65 -17.48
N PHE A 62 -7.85 2.74 -16.24
CA PHE A 62 -8.51 1.60 -15.60
C PHE A 62 -9.78 1.19 -16.35
N LYS A 63 -10.56 2.16 -16.85
CA LYS A 63 -11.75 1.89 -17.64
C LYS A 63 -11.41 1.14 -18.93
N GLN A 64 -10.39 1.60 -19.66
CA GLN A 64 -9.94 0.96 -20.90
C GLN A 64 -9.42 -0.47 -20.66
N LEU A 65 -8.70 -0.69 -19.56
CA LEU A 65 -8.23 -2.02 -19.16
C LEU A 65 -9.40 -2.97 -18.89
N ASN A 66 -10.44 -2.49 -18.20
CA ASN A 66 -11.64 -3.30 -17.92
C ASN A 66 -12.40 -3.66 -19.20
N GLU A 67 -12.57 -2.70 -20.13
CA GLU A 67 -13.20 -2.95 -21.43
C GLU A 67 -12.42 -4.01 -22.25
N MET A 68 -11.09 -3.99 -22.19
CA MET A 68 -10.25 -4.96 -22.89
C MET A 68 -10.32 -6.36 -22.27
N ASP A 69 -10.38 -6.44 -20.94
CA ASP A 69 -10.55 -7.70 -20.20
C ASP A 69 -11.90 -8.36 -20.53
N GLU A 70 -12.99 -7.59 -20.55
CA GLU A 70 -14.32 -8.06 -20.95
C GLU A 70 -14.31 -8.67 -22.37
N VAL A 71 -13.62 -8.02 -23.32
CA VAL A 71 -13.48 -8.53 -24.68
C VAL A 71 -12.69 -9.85 -24.70
N CYS A 72 -11.60 -9.95 -23.95
CA CYS A 72 -10.78 -11.17 -23.86
C CYS A 72 -11.51 -12.35 -23.20
N GLN A 73 -12.41 -12.10 -22.25
CA GLN A 73 -13.21 -13.14 -21.59
C GLN A 73 -14.43 -13.58 -22.41
N SER A 74 -14.89 -12.74 -23.35
CA SER A 74 -16.07 -13.01 -24.19
C SER A 74 -15.78 -13.86 -25.44
N GLN A 75 -14.54 -14.34 -25.63
CA GLN A 75 -14.13 -15.22 -26.74
C GLN A 75 -13.75 -16.62 -26.26
#